data_AF-A0A653XXC1-F1
#
_entry.id   AF-A0A653XXC1-F1
#
_cell.length_a   1.000
_cell.length_b   1.000
_cell.length_c   1.000
_cell.angle_alpha   90.00
_cell.angle_beta   90.00
_cell.angle_gamma   90.00
#
_symmetry.space_group_name_H-M   'P 1'
#
loop_
_entity.id
_entity.type
_entity.pdbx_description
1 polymer ?
#
loop_
_entity_poly.entity_id
_entity_poly.type
_entity_poly.pdbx_seq_one_letter_code
_entity_poly.pdbx_strand_id
1 'polypeptide(L)' 'MKCVEYLIETHESQLLNYLKATKCEVGLILNFGKDPQFIRKIFTNDLKKHK' A
#
# COMPACT_ATOMS: atom_id res chain seq x y z
N MET A 1 3.89 12.64 -8.59
CA MET A 1 4.36 12.43 -7.21
C MET A 1 3.45 13.25 -6.32
N LYS A 2 2.68 12.63 -5.41
CA LYS A 2 1.73 13.35 -4.54
C LYS A 2 2.30 13.37 -3.13
N CYS A 3 2.51 14.56 -2.59
CA CYS A 3 2.88 14.75 -1.19
C CYS A 3 1.60 15.02 -0.40
N VAL A 4 1.36 14.25 0.65
CA VAL A 4 0.18 14.42 1.52
C VAL A 4 0.67 14.77 2.92
N GLU A 5 -0.07 15.61 3.63
CA GLU A 5 0.32 16.00 4.99
C GLU A 5 0.31 14.79 5.95
N TYR A 6 -0.55 13.80 5.69
CA TYR A 6 -0.63 12.57 6.47
C TYR A 6 -1.13 11.39 5.62
N LEU A 7 -0.59 10.20 5.89
CA LEU A 7 -1.06 8.94 5.34
C LEU A 7 -2.41 8.56 5.96
N ILE A 8 -3.49 8.64 5.18
CA ILE A 8 -4.83 8.16 5.57
C ILE A 8 -5.08 6.71 5.13
N GLU A 9 -6.02 6.05 5.81
CA GLU A 9 -6.44 4.67 5.56
C GLU A 9 -6.86 4.40 4.11
N THR A 10 -7.34 5.42 3.40
CA THR A 10 -7.65 5.34 1.97
C THR A 10 -6.43 5.00 1.11
N HIS A 11 -5.24 5.51 1.45
CA HIS A 11 -4.00 5.22 0.72
C HIS A 11 -3.58 3.77 0.92
N GLU A 12 -3.74 3.24 2.13
CA GLU A 12 -3.51 1.82 2.40
C GLU A 12 -4.51 0.92 1.67
N SER A 13 -5.79 1.33 1.64
CA SER A 13 -6.85 0.59 0.94
C SER A 13 -6.58 0.52 -0.57
N GLN A 14 -6.12 1.62 -1.18
CA GLN A 14 -5.68 1.62 -2.57
C GLN A 14 -4.50 0.66 -2.79
N LEU A 15 -3.46 0.73 -1.95
CA LEU A 15 -2.33 -0.18 -2.03
C LEU A 15 -2.77 -1.65 -1.92
N LEU A 16 -3.67 -1.96 -0.99
CA LEU A 16 -4.22 -3.30 -0.80
C LEU A 16 -4.96 -3.78 -2.06
N ASN A 17 -5.72 -2.90 -2.72
CA ASN A 17 -6.41 -3.24 -3.97
C ASN A 17 -5.44 -3.55 -5.10
N TYR A 18 -4.35 -2.78 -5.23
CA TYR A 18 -3.29 -3.08 -6.20
C TYR A 18 -2.57 -4.39 -5.87
N LEU A 19 -2.28 -4.64 -4.60
CA LEU A 19 -1.69 -5.92 -4.17
C LEU A 19 -2.63 -7.08 -4.49
N LYS A 20 -3.94 -6.96 -4.27
CA LYS A 20 -4.93 -7.98 -4.63
C LYS A 20 -5.03 -8.21 -6.14
N ALA A 21 -4.97 -7.16 -6.95
CA ALA A 21 -5.15 -7.23 -8.41
C ALA A 21 -3.88 -7.68 -9.17
N THR A 22 -2.71 -7.60 -8.54
CA THR A 22 -1.43 -7.95 -9.16
C THR A 22 -0.84 -9.21 -8.52
N LYS A 23 0.27 -9.73 -9.05
CA LYS A 23 1.06 -10.80 -8.40
C LYS A 23 2.03 -10.27 -7.34
N CYS A 24 2.08 -8.95 -7.14
CA CYS A 24 2.92 -8.34 -6.13
C CYS A 24 2.43 -8.71 -4.73
N GLU A 25 3.36 -9.05 -3.85
CA GLU A 25 3.06 -9.44 -2.48
C GLU A 25 3.44 -8.39 -1.45
N VAL A 26 4.31 -7.45 -1.84
CA VAL A 26 4.78 -6.40 -0.96
C VAL A 26 4.48 -5.05 -1.59
N GLY A 27 3.85 -4.19 -0.81
CA GLY A 27 3.58 -2.81 -1.17
C GLY A 27 4.25 -1.86 -0.19
N LEU A 28 4.83 -0.79 -0.73
CA LEU A 28 5.47 0.27 0.05
C LEU A 28 4.82 1.60 -0.30
N ILE A 29 4.36 2.33 0.72
CA ILE A 29 3.98 3.73 0.57
C ILE A 29 5.06 4.58 1.23
N LEU A 30 5.55 5.57 0.49
CA LEU A 30 6.50 6.57 0.93
C LEU A 30 5.82 7.93 0.85
N ASN A 31 5.64 8.58 1.99
CA ASN A 31 5.21 9.96 2.08
C ASN A 31 6.43 10.84 2.32
N PHE A 32 6.72 11.72 1.37
CA PHE A 32 7.81 12.69 1.43
C PHE A 32 7.34 14.04 2.00
N GLY A 33 6.38 13.99 2.94
CA GLY A 33 5.91 15.15 3.70
C GLY A 33 7.01 15.75 4.58
N LYS A 34 6.65 16.79 5.33
CA LYS A 34 7.59 17.45 6.26
C LYS A 34 8.28 16.46 7.20
N ASP A 35 7.51 15.45 7.64
CA ASP A 35 8.03 14.28 8.33
C ASP A 35 7.90 13.07 7.39
N PRO A 36 9.01 12.38 7.04
CA PRO A 36 8.95 11.23 6.16
C PRO A 36 8.21 10.09 6.86
N GLN A 37 7.18 9.56 6.21
CA GLN A 37 6.42 8.41 6.70
C GLN A 37 6.53 7.29 5.68
N PHE A 38 6.80 6.07 6.14
CA PHE A 38 6.77 4.89 5.28
C PHE A 38 5.86 3.82 5.87
N ILE A 39 5.09 3.15 5.00
CA ILE A 39 4.20 2.05 5.37
C ILE A 39 4.50 0.86 4.48
N ARG A 40 4.74 -0.29 5.10
CA ARG A 40 4.94 -1.56 4.42
C ARG A 40 3.72 -2.45 4.66
N LYS A 41 3.13 -2.97 3.58
CA LYS A 41 2.07 -3.98 3.64
C LYS A 41 2.50 -5.24 2.89
N ILE A 42 2.12 -6.39 3.44
CA ILE A 42 2.34 -7.69 2.83
C ILE A 42 0.97 -8.30 2.55
N PHE A 43 0.78 -8.81 1.35
CA PHE A 43 -0.39 -9.54 0.91
C PHE A 43 0.05 -10.72 0.04
N THR A 44 0.18 -11.89 0.65
CA THR A 44 0.68 -13.09 -0.03
C THR A 44 -0.28 -13.55 -1.13
N ASN A 45 0.26 -14.12 -2.21
CA ASN A 45 -0.57 -14.61 -3.32
C ASN A 45 -1.45 -15.80 -2.91
N ASP A 46 -1.12 -16.52 -1.84
CA ASP A 46 -1.95 -17.61 -1.31
C ASP A 46 -3.35 -17.13 -0.91
N LEU A 47 -3.44 -15.92 -0.34
CA LEU A 47 -4.70 -15.29 0.03
C LEU A 47 -5.54 -14.83 -1.18
N LYS A 48 -4.98 -14.80 -2.40
CA LYS A 48 -5.69 -14.43 -3.63
C LYS A 48 -6.46 -15.58 -4.25
N LYS A 49 -6.06 -16.82 -3.95
CA LYS A 49 -6.62 -18.04 -4.57
C LYS A 49 -8.01 -18.43 -4.03
N HIS A 50 -8.49 -17.77 -2.98
CA HIS A 50 -9.80 -18.03 -2.37
C HIS A 50 -10.93 -17.15 -2.95
N LYS A 51 -10.87 -16.77 -4.23
CA LYS A 51 -11.92 -16.00 -4.89
C LYS A 51 -12.58 -16.79 -6.01
#